data_AF-A0AAD1S1B0-F1
#
_entry.id   AF-A0AAD1S1B0-F1
#
_cell.length_a   1.000
_cell.length_b   1.000
_cell.length_c   1.000
_cell.angle_alpha   90.00
_cell.angle_beta   90.00
_cell.angle_gamma   90.00
#
_symmetry.space_group_name_H-M   'P 1'
#
loop_
_entity.id
_entity.type
_entity.pdbx_description
1 polymer ?
#
loop_
_entity_poly.entity_id
_entity_poly.type
_entity_poly.pdbx_seq_one_letter_code
_entity_poly.pdbx_strand_id
1 'polypeptide(L)'
;MSKITKMFKSSGSKNRKGPSAQEALFKLRETEEMLTKKQEYLEKKIEQELATAKRHGTKNKRAALQALKRKKRLEKQLTQIDGTLSTIEFQREALENSHTNTEVLKNMGYAAKAMKTVHQNMDLDKIDELMQDINEQQDVAQEISDAISRPVGFGDEFDEDELLEELEELEQEELNSHLANVTLPSVPSTKLPSRPELKRRTASSRKRVEEDDDGMQMLAAWAT
;
A
#
# COMPACT_ATOMS: atom_id res chain seq x y z
N MET A 1 28.93 -3.68 53.19
CA MET A 1 28.42 -2.93 52.02
C MET A 1 27.55 -3.85 51.18
N SER A 2 26.23 -3.81 51.33
CA SER A 2 25.30 -4.12 50.23
C SER A 2 23.96 -3.51 50.55
N LYS A 3 23.83 -2.21 50.26
CA LYS A 3 22.58 -1.45 50.35
C LYS A 3 21.82 -1.44 49.01
N ILE A 4 22.30 -2.17 48.00
CA ILE A 4 21.78 -2.13 46.63
C ILE A 4 20.75 -3.24 46.37
N THR A 5 20.84 -4.39 47.04
CA THR A 5 19.88 -5.50 46.85
C THR A 5 18.51 -5.23 47.47
N LYS A 6 18.36 -4.21 48.34
CA LYS A 6 17.12 -3.93 49.07
C LYS A 6 16.20 -2.89 48.40
N MET A 7 16.60 -2.33 47.25
CA MET A 7 15.78 -1.35 46.52
C MET A 7 14.86 -1.93 45.44
N PHE A 8 14.85 -3.25 45.23
CA PHE A 8 13.97 -3.89 44.22
C PHE A 8 12.77 -4.65 44.81
N LYS A 9 12.52 -4.58 46.12
CA LYS A 9 11.45 -5.36 46.79
C LYS A 9 10.37 -4.51 47.49
N SER A 10 10.24 -3.23 47.13
CA SER A 10 9.23 -2.35 47.74
C SER A 10 8.75 -1.28 46.77
N SER A 11 8.00 -1.68 45.75
CA SER A 11 6.91 -0.83 45.28
C SER A 11 5.74 -1.73 44.89
N GLY A 12 4.60 -1.44 45.50
CA GLY A 12 3.43 -2.30 45.46
C GLY A 12 2.95 -2.57 44.04
N SER A 13 2.55 -3.82 43.84
CA SER A 13 1.54 -4.26 42.89
C SER A 13 0.26 -3.42 43.03
N LYS A 14 0.28 -2.18 42.53
CA LYS A 14 -0.92 -1.54 42.03
C LYS A 14 -1.12 -2.08 40.62
N ASN A 15 -2.25 -2.74 40.46
CA ASN A 15 -2.83 -3.23 39.23
C ASN A 15 -2.94 -2.12 38.17
N ARG A 16 -1.81 -1.64 37.63
CA ARG A 16 -1.78 -0.82 36.43
C ARG A 16 -2.06 -1.80 35.31
N LYS A 17 -3.34 -1.97 34.97
CA LYS A 17 -3.73 -2.46 33.65
C LYS A 17 -2.83 -1.72 32.66
N GLY A 18 -2.11 -2.47 31.83
CA GLY A 18 -1.32 -1.88 30.75
C GLY A 18 -2.19 -0.94 29.90
N PRO A 19 -1.58 -0.09 29.06
CA PRO A 19 -2.34 0.77 28.17
C PRO A 19 -3.40 -0.06 27.45
N SER A 20 -4.63 0.45 27.38
CA SER A 20 -5.70 -0.27 26.67
C SER A 20 -5.36 -0.35 25.19
N ALA A 21 -5.86 -1.36 24.48
CA ALA A 21 -5.72 -1.45 23.03
C ALA A 21 -6.22 -0.17 22.33
N GLN A 22 -7.29 0.44 22.85
CA GLN A 22 -7.83 1.72 22.36
C GLN A 22 -6.85 2.90 22.58
N GLU A 23 -6.19 2.98 23.74
CA GLU A 23 -5.19 4.02 24.00
C GLU A 23 -3.95 3.86 23.11
N ALA A 24 -3.50 2.61 22.91
CA ALA A 24 -2.42 2.31 21.99
C ALA A 24 -2.79 2.69 20.54
N LEU A 25 -4.01 2.35 20.10
CA LEU A 25 -4.51 2.69 18.77
C LEU A 25 -4.57 4.21 18.54
N PHE A 26 -5.04 4.97 19.53
CA PHE A 26 -5.08 6.42 19.46
C PHE A 26 -3.66 7.02 19.29
N LYS A 27 -2.68 6.56 20.07
CA LYS A 27 -1.30 7.04 19.97
C LYS A 27 -0.63 6.66 18.66
N LEU A 28 -0.92 5.47 18.13
CA LEU A 28 -0.41 5.06 16.82
C LEU A 28 -0.95 5.98 15.72
N ARG A 29 -2.26 6.31 15.74
CA ARG A 29 -2.86 7.27 14.79
C ARG A 29 -2.27 8.68 14.90
N GLU A 30 -2.03 9.16 16.11
CA GLU A 30 -1.37 10.47 16.31
C GLU A 30 0.06 10.47 15.76
N THR A 31 0.78 9.37 15.94
CA THR A 31 2.15 9.22 15.44
C THR A 31 2.18 9.12 13.91
N GLU A 32 1.25 8.37 13.32
CA GLU A 32 1.04 8.26 11.88
C GLU A 32 0.78 9.64 11.27
N GLU A 33 -0.19 10.41 11.79
CA GLU A 33 -0.50 11.76 11.29
C GLU A 33 0.73 12.69 11.34
N MET A 34 1.52 12.61 12.42
CA MET A 34 2.76 13.38 12.56
C MET A 34 3.81 12.97 11.52
N LEU A 35 3.95 11.67 11.25
CA LEU A 35 4.88 11.15 10.25
C LEU A 35 4.44 11.48 8.83
N THR A 36 3.16 11.40 8.50
CA THR A 36 2.61 11.82 7.19
C THR A 36 2.89 13.30 6.92
N LYS A 37 2.64 14.19 7.91
CA LYS A 37 3.00 15.62 7.77
C LYS A 37 4.50 15.83 7.54
N LYS A 38 5.33 14.99 8.15
CA LYS A 38 6.79 15.04 7.97
C LYS A 38 7.21 14.52 6.60
N GLN A 39 6.56 13.48 6.08
CA GLN A 39 6.72 12.95 4.73
C GLN A 39 6.47 14.05 3.70
N GLU A 40 5.29 14.70 3.74
CA GLU A 40 4.93 15.82 2.85
C GLU A 40 5.95 16.98 2.92
N TYR A 41 6.43 17.29 4.12
CA TYR A 41 7.45 18.32 4.30
C TYR A 41 8.77 17.95 3.62
N LEU A 42 9.20 16.69 3.74
CA LEU A 42 10.43 16.21 3.10
C LEU A 42 10.31 16.18 1.59
N GLU A 43 9.17 15.76 1.04
CA GLU A 43 8.88 15.76 -0.41
C GLU A 43 8.98 17.17 -0.99
N LYS A 44 8.28 18.15 -0.40
CA LYS A 44 8.37 19.56 -0.81
C LYS A 44 9.81 20.08 -0.76
N LYS A 45 10.61 19.65 0.23
CA LYS A 45 12.02 20.05 0.36
C LYS A 45 12.92 19.38 -0.67
N ILE A 46 12.64 18.13 -1.03
CA ILE A 46 13.32 17.40 -2.11
C ILE A 46 13.10 18.11 -3.44
N GLU A 47 11.87 18.52 -3.74
CA GLU A 47 11.54 19.31 -4.94
C GLU A 47 12.28 20.64 -4.98
N GLN A 48 12.34 21.36 -3.86
CA GLN A 48 13.08 22.62 -3.76
C GLN A 48 14.59 22.46 -4.03
N GLU A 49 15.21 21.42 -3.48
CA GLU A 49 16.64 21.13 -3.74
C GLU A 49 16.86 20.68 -5.18
N LEU A 50 15.92 19.95 -5.78
CA LEU A 50 15.97 19.59 -7.19
C LEU A 50 15.87 20.83 -8.09
N ALA A 51 14.94 21.75 -7.80
CA ALA A 51 14.81 23.01 -8.53
C ALA A 51 16.09 23.87 -8.40
N THR A 52 16.66 23.91 -7.20
CA THR A 52 17.95 24.60 -6.93
C THR A 52 19.08 23.97 -7.75
N ALA A 53 19.17 22.63 -7.79
CA ALA A 53 20.16 21.94 -8.60
C ALA A 53 20.00 22.24 -10.09
N LYS A 54 18.77 22.23 -10.62
CA LYS A 54 18.46 22.58 -12.02
C LYS A 54 18.87 24.02 -12.35
N ARG A 55 18.58 24.98 -11.46
CA ARG A 55 18.92 26.40 -11.64
C ARG A 55 20.43 26.66 -11.67
N HIS A 56 21.20 25.94 -10.88
CA HIS A 56 22.65 26.11 -10.78
C HIS A 56 23.44 25.18 -11.71
N GLY A 57 22.82 24.16 -12.32
CA GLY A 57 23.50 23.12 -13.09
C GLY A 57 24.39 23.64 -14.22
N THR A 58 23.96 24.68 -14.92
CA THR A 58 24.71 25.28 -16.04
C THR A 58 25.66 26.40 -15.65
N LYS A 59 25.46 27.03 -14.47
CA LYS A 59 26.18 28.24 -14.05
C LYS A 59 27.19 28.00 -12.92
N ASN A 60 26.89 27.05 -12.03
CA ASN A 60 27.70 26.75 -10.85
C ASN A 60 27.56 25.28 -10.47
N LYS A 61 28.43 24.46 -11.08
CA LYS A 61 28.48 23.01 -10.86
C LYS A 61 28.66 22.64 -9.37
N ARG A 62 29.44 23.41 -8.61
CA ARG A 62 29.67 23.16 -7.18
C ARG A 62 28.39 23.34 -6.35
N ALA A 63 27.64 24.40 -6.60
CA ALA A 63 26.37 24.66 -5.92
C ALA A 63 25.31 23.60 -6.28
N ALA A 64 25.24 23.20 -7.56
CA ALA A 64 24.34 22.13 -8.01
C ALA A 64 24.66 20.79 -7.34
N LEU A 65 25.94 20.40 -7.25
CA LEU A 65 26.37 19.18 -6.56
C LEU A 65 26.02 19.20 -5.06
N GLN A 66 26.12 20.35 -4.39
CA GLN A 66 25.72 20.46 -2.99
C GLN A 66 24.21 20.30 -2.80
N ALA A 67 23.40 20.89 -3.69
CA ALA A 67 21.94 20.71 -3.67
C ALA A 67 21.54 19.25 -3.90
N LEU A 68 22.18 18.56 -4.86
CA LEU A 68 21.95 17.13 -5.09
C LEU A 68 22.33 16.25 -3.88
N LYS A 69 23.43 16.56 -3.18
CA LYS A 69 23.78 15.86 -1.94
C LYS A 69 22.74 16.07 -0.84
N ARG A 70 22.18 17.29 -0.71
CA ARG A 70 21.09 17.56 0.24
C ARG A 70 19.82 16.80 -0.14
N LYS A 71 19.44 16.81 -1.42
CA LYS A 71 18.33 16.00 -1.98
C LYS A 71 18.48 14.53 -1.59
N LYS A 72 19.62 13.91 -1.89
CA LYS A 72 19.88 12.48 -1.58
C LYS A 72 19.76 12.15 -0.10
N ARG A 73 20.16 13.06 0.79
CA ARG A 73 19.98 12.88 2.24
C ARG A 73 18.51 12.95 2.66
N LEU A 74 17.73 13.85 2.06
CA LEU A 74 16.30 13.98 2.32
C LEU A 74 15.54 12.75 1.80
N GLU A 75 15.87 12.25 0.61
CA GLU A 75 15.29 11.00 0.07
C GLU A 75 15.53 9.82 1.02
N LYS A 76 16.75 9.69 1.56
CA LYS A 76 17.03 8.64 2.56
C LYS A 76 16.18 8.78 3.82
N GLN A 77 15.90 10.01 4.25
CA GLN A 77 15.02 10.25 5.40
C GLN A 77 13.56 9.94 5.07
N LEU A 78 13.13 10.20 3.83
CA LEU A 78 11.78 9.88 3.33
C LEU A 78 11.55 8.36 3.37
N THR A 79 12.42 7.58 2.74
CA THR A 79 12.34 6.09 2.75
C THR A 79 12.31 5.51 4.17
N GLN A 80 13.03 6.11 5.12
CA GLN A 80 12.97 5.68 6.52
C GLN A 80 11.63 5.97 7.18
N ILE A 81 11.00 7.10 6.86
CA ILE A 81 9.65 7.44 7.34
C ILE A 81 8.63 6.50 6.72
N ASP A 82 8.72 6.23 5.42
CA ASP A 82 7.80 5.33 4.72
C ASP A 82 7.80 3.94 5.37
N GLY A 83 8.99 3.34 5.59
CA GLY A 83 9.07 2.06 6.30
C GLY A 83 8.60 2.10 7.77
N THR A 84 8.71 3.26 8.43
CA THR A 84 8.17 3.44 9.79
C THR A 84 6.64 3.55 9.77
N LEU A 85 6.06 4.22 8.77
CA LEU A 85 4.62 4.32 8.57
C LEU A 85 4.02 2.94 8.31
N SER A 86 4.59 2.14 7.40
CA SER A 86 4.13 0.77 7.15
C SER A 86 4.19 -0.11 8.40
N THR A 87 5.22 0.07 9.24
CA THR A 87 5.30 -0.64 10.53
C THR A 87 4.18 -0.23 11.49
N ILE A 88 3.82 1.07 11.53
CA ILE A 88 2.74 1.58 12.37
C ILE A 88 1.38 1.09 11.87
N GLU A 89 1.15 1.11 10.55
CA GLU A 89 -0.06 0.58 9.92
C GLU A 89 -0.26 -0.89 10.28
N PHE A 90 0.79 -1.72 10.12
CA PHE A 90 0.76 -3.12 10.53
C PHE A 90 0.42 -3.30 12.01
N GLN A 91 1.03 -2.50 12.90
CA GLN A 91 0.75 -2.56 14.34
C GLN A 91 -0.68 -2.14 14.68
N ARG A 92 -1.23 -1.16 13.95
CA ARG A 92 -2.62 -0.72 14.11
C ARG A 92 -3.58 -1.82 13.70
N GLU A 93 -3.36 -2.42 12.53
CA GLU A 93 -4.19 -3.51 12.03
C GLU A 93 -4.19 -4.69 13.00
N ALA A 94 -3.01 -5.10 13.49
CA ALA A 94 -2.90 -6.17 14.48
C ALA A 94 -3.69 -5.86 15.78
N LEU A 95 -3.69 -4.61 16.24
CA LEU A 95 -4.47 -4.19 17.41
C LEU A 95 -5.98 -4.11 17.14
N GLU A 96 -6.38 -3.65 15.95
CA GLU A 96 -7.77 -3.60 15.52
C GLU A 96 -8.34 -5.03 15.40
N ASN A 97 -7.59 -5.94 14.77
CA ASN A 97 -7.92 -7.37 14.70
C ASN A 97 -8.01 -8.02 16.08
N SER A 98 -7.05 -7.74 16.98
CA SER A 98 -7.11 -8.24 18.36
C SER A 98 -8.36 -7.77 19.10
N HIS A 99 -8.81 -6.53 18.88
CA HIS A 99 -10.04 -6.02 19.48
C HIS A 99 -11.27 -6.78 18.99
N THR A 100 -11.40 -6.94 17.66
CA THR A 100 -12.47 -7.71 17.02
C THR A 100 -12.49 -9.16 17.52
N ASN A 101 -11.33 -9.81 17.57
CA ASN A 101 -11.20 -11.20 18.03
C ASN A 101 -11.63 -11.35 19.49
N THR A 102 -11.27 -10.39 20.34
CA THR A 102 -11.71 -10.37 21.75
C THR A 102 -13.22 -10.23 21.87
N GLU A 103 -13.85 -9.42 21.02
CA GLU A 103 -15.30 -9.24 20.99
C GLU A 103 -16.02 -10.49 20.49
N VAL A 104 -15.51 -11.12 19.42
CA VAL A 104 -16.01 -12.42 18.92
C VAL A 104 -15.97 -13.47 20.03
N LEU A 105 -14.84 -13.65 20.71
CA LEU A 105 -14.71 -14.61 21.81
C LEU A 105 -15.67 -14.32 22.97
N LYS A 106 -15.88 -13.03 23.29
CA LYS A 106 -16.84 -12.63 24.33
C LYS A 106 -18.27 -13.00 23.94
N ASN A 107 -18.65 -12.77 22.69
CA ASN A 107 -19.97 -13.10 22.16
C ASN A 107 -20.19 -14.61 22.09
N MET A 108 -19.18 -15.37 21.64
CA MET A 108 -19.18 -16.83 21.69
C MET A 108 -19.35 -17.35 23.12
N GLY A 109 -18.63 -16.78 24.09
CA GLY A 109 -18.77 -17.13 25.50
C GLY A 109 -20.15 -16.81 26.07
N TYR A 110 -20.81 -15.74 25.60
CA TYR A 110 -22.19 -15.43 25.95
C TYR A 110 -23.17 -16.43 25.33
N ALA A 111 -23.01 -16.75 24.04
CA ALA A 111 -23.81 -17.75 23.35
C ALA A 111 -23.69 -19.14 24.01
N ALA A 112 -22.47 -19.58 24.36
CA ALA A 112 -22.23 -20.83 25.06
C ALA A 112 -22.95 -20.88 26.43
N LYS A 113 -22.98 -19.77 27.19
CA LYS A 113 -23.74 -19.68 28.44
C LYS A 113 -25.24 -19.75 28.24
N ALA A 114 -25.75 -19.09 27.19
CA ALA A 114 -27.17 -19.16 26.82
C ALA A 114 -27.56 -20.59 26.44
N MET A 115 -26.77 -21.24 25.58
CA MET A 115 -26.94 -22.65 25.19
C MET A 115 -26.91 -23.57 26.41
N LYS A 116 -25.96 -23.39 27.34
CA LYS A 116 -25.91 -24.16 28.59
C LYS A 116 -27.17 -24.01 29.44
N THR A 117 -27.73 -22.80 29.50
CA THR A 117 -28.97 -22.54 30.26
C THR A 117 -30.19 -23.20 29.60
N VAL A 118 -30.25 -23.20 28.27
CA VAL A 118 -31.27 -23.94 27.51
C VAL A 118 -31.12 -25.45 27.74
N HIS A 119 -29.89 -25.96 27.71
CA HIS A 119 -29.60 -27.39 27.90
C HIS A 119 -29.82 -27.89 29.34
N GLN A 120 -29.63 -27.04 30.35
CA GLN A 120 -29.95 -27.37 31.76
C GLN A 120 -31.46 -27.64 31.99
N ASN A 121 -32.32 -27.19 31.07
CA ASN A 121 -33.76 -27.42 31.12
C ASN A 121 -34.23 -28.56 30.17
N MET A 122 -33.31 -29.27 29.50
CA MET A 122 -33.61 -30.46 28.69
C MET A 122 -33.35 -31.74 29.50
N ASP A 123 -34.29 -32.69 29.44
CA ASP A 123 -34.27 -33.96 30.18
C ASP A 123 -32.94 -34.74 30.05
N LEU A 124 -32.56 -35.37 31.17
CA LEU A 124 -31.27 -36.04 31.40
C LEU A 124 -30.92 -37.15 30.39
N ASP A 125 -31.93 -37.74 29.72
CA ASP A 125 -31.75 -38.88 28.81
C ASP A 125 -31.19 -38.49 27.42
N LYS A 126 -31.09 -37.19 27.10
CA LYS A 126 -30.51 -36.69 25.83
C LYS A 126 -29.09 -36.13 25.97
N ILE A 127 -28.48 -36.26 27.15
CA ILE A 127 -27.21 -35.59 27.47
C ILE A 127 -26.00 -36.25 26.79
N ASP A 128 -26.01 -37.57 26.57
CA ASP A 128 -24.84 -38.28 26.01
C ASP A 128 -24.60 -37.97 24.51
N GLU A 129 -25.68 -37.92 23.71
CA GLU A 129 -25.62 -37.54 22.28
C GLU A 129 -25.25 -36.03 22.15
N LEU A 130 -25.72 -35.20 23.08
CA LEU A 130 -25.47 -33.76 23.11
C LEU A 130 -24.06 -33.39 23.62
N MET A 131 -23.48 -34.16 24.54
CA MET A 131 -22.10 -33.97 25.00
C MET A 131 -21.08 -34.28 23.90
N GLN A 132 -21.45 -35.12 22.94
CA GLN A 132 -20.65 -35.37 21.74
C GLN A 132 -20.69 -34.16 20.80
N ASP A 133 -21.87 -33.60 20.53
CA ASP A 133 -22.03 -32.37 19.73
C ASP A 133 -21.34 -31.13 20.35
N ILE A 134 -21.34 -31.01 21.68
CA ILE A 134 -20.67 -29.90 22.38
C ILE A 134 -19.15 -30.02 22.27
N ASN A 135 -18.58 -31.23 22.37
CA ASN A 135 -17.15 -31.42 22.19
C ASN A 135 -16.73 -31.12 20.74
N GLU A 136 -17.51 -31.56 19.74
CA GLU A 136 -17.26 -31.19 18.34
C GLU A 136 -17.35 -29.68 18.10
N GLN A 137 -18.33 -28.97 18.68
CA GLN A 137 -18.41 -27.51 18.54
C GLN A 137 -17.33 -26.76 19.31
N GLN A 138 -16.86 -27.31 20.44
CA GLN A 138 -15.77 -26.74 21.22
C GLN A 138 -14.44 -26.88 20.48
N ASP A 139 -14.22 -27.98 19.77
CA ASP A 139 -13.07 -28.19 18.89
C ASP A 139 -13.12 -27.23 17.68
N VAL A 140 -14.29 -27.03 17.06
CA VAL A 140 -14.47 -26.04 15.97
C VAL A 140 -14.24 -24.61 16.46
N ALA A 141 -14.73 -24.25 17.66
CA ALA A 141 -14.48 -22.94 18.25
C ALA A 141 -12.99 -22.72 18.54
N GLN A 142 -12.27 -23.78 18.94
CA GLN A 142 -10.84 -23.73 19.18
C GLN A 142 -10.05 -23.61 17.86
N GLU A 143 -10.45 -24.33 16.81
CA GLU A 143 -9.88 -24.25 15.47
C GLU A 143 -10.07 -22.86 14.85
N ILE A 144 -11.27 -22.25 15.01
CA ILE A 144 -11.55 -20.88 14.59
C ILE A 144 -10.70 -19.89 15.39
N SER A 145 -10.63 -20.06 16.71
CA SER A 145 -9.79 -19.22 17.57
C SER A 145 -8.32 -19.30 17.16
N ASP A 146 -7.82 -20.48 16.84
CA ASP A 146 -6.44 -20.70 16.41
C ASP A 146 -6.19 -20.16 14.99
N ALA A 147 -7.15 -20.30 14.07
CA ALA A 147 -7.06 -19.72 12.73
C ALA A 147 -7.02 -18.18 12.77
N ILE A 148 -7.82 -17.57 13.65
CA ILE A 148 -7.90 -16.12 13.82
C ILE A 148 -6.71 -15.56 14.63
N SER A 149 -6.15 -16.36 15.55
CA SER A 149 -5.05 -15.96 16.42
C SER A 149 -3.66 -16.27 15.86
N ARG A 150 -3.58 -17.01 14.76
CA ARG A 150 -2.33 -17.13 14.01
C ARG A 150 -1.92 -15.73 13.58
N PRO A 151 -0.76 -15.21 14.05
CA PRO A 151 -0.21 -13.99 13.48
C PRO A 151 0.06 -14.33 12.02
N VAL A 152 -0.79 -13.81 11.15
CA VAL A 152 -0.66 -13.96 9.72
C VAL A 152 0.76 -13.48 9.41
N GLY A 153 1.54 -14.36 8.80
CA GLY A 153 2.94 -14.12 8.47
C GLY A 153 3.02 -13.15 7.30
N PHE A 154 2.64 -11.89 7.53
CA PHE A 154 2.52 -10.81 6.55
C PHE A 154 3.88 -10.26 6.08
N GLY A 155 4.86 -11.13 5.88
CA GLY A 155 6.17 -10.77 5.31
C GLY A 155 6.32 -11.12 3.83
N ASP A 156 5.47 -12.01 3.29
CA ASP A 156 5.68 -12.67 1.99
C ASP A 156 4.36 -12.86 1.17
N GLU A 157 3.23 -12.27 1.59
CA GLU A 157 1.92 -12.58 0.98
C GLU A 157 1.47 -11.64 -0.14
N PHE A 158 2.17 -10.52 -0.36
CA PHE A 158 1.83 -9.58 -1.45
C PHE A 158 3.00 -9.46 -2.41
N ASP A 159 2.77 -9.79 -3.68
CA ASP A 159 3.74 -9.63 -4.74
C ASP A 159 3.83 -8.14 -5.13
N GLU A 160 5.03 -7.53 -5.04
CA GLU A 160 5.25 -6.13 -5.41
C GLU A 160 4.86 -5.89 -6.88
N ASP A 161 5.02 -6.88 -7.76
CA ASP A 161 4.66 -6.76 -9.17
C ASP A 161 3.13 -6.73 -9.38
N GLU A 162 2.37 -7.51 -8.60
CA GLU A 162 0.89 -7.51 -8.62
C GLU A 162 0.32 -6.17 -8.13
N LEU A 163 0.89 -5.63 -7.03
CA LEU A 163 0.49 -4.33 -6.50
C LEU A 163 0.81 -3.17 -7.45
N LEU A 164 1.91 -3.26 -8.21
CA LEU A 164 2.26 -2.28 -9.23
C LEU A 164 1.29 -2.32 -10.42
N GLU A 165 0.86 -3.50 -10.84
CA GLU A 165 -0.16 -3.66 -11.89
C GLU A 165 -1.51 -3.07 -11.45
N GLU A 166 -1.95 -3.35 -10.22
CA GLU A 166 -3.17 -2.78 -9.65
C GLU A 166 -3.09 -1.24 -9.57
N LEU A 167 -1.94 -0.68 -9.17
CA LEU A 167 -1.73 0.76 -9.12
C LEU A 167 -1.80 1.40 -10.52
N GLU A 168 -1.20 0.78 -11.54
CA GLU A 168 -1.29 1.24 -12.93
C GLU A 168 -2.74 1.25 -13.44
N GLU A 169 -3.54 0.24 -13.08
CA GLU A 169 -4.96 0.19 -13.44
C GLU A 169 -5.73 1.36 -12.80
N LEU A 170 -5.52 1.63 -11.51
CA LEU A 170 -6.14 2.75 -10.80
C LEU A 170 -5.75 4.11 -11.38
N GLU A 171 -4.47 4.32 -11.70
CA GLU A 171 -4.00 5.56 -12.35
C GLU A 171 -4.62 5.75 -13.74
N GLN A 172 -4.78 4.66 -14.50
CA GLN A 172 -5.39 4.69 -15.83
C GLN A 172 -6.91 4.97 -15.74
N GLU A 173 -7.60 4.43 -14.73
CA GLU A 173 -9.00 4.76 -14.44
C GLU A 173 -9.20 6.24 -14.11
N GLU A 174 -8.33 6.81 -13.24
CA GLU A 174 -8.37 8.23 -12.90
C GLU A 174 -8.11 9.11 -14.13
N LEU A 175 -7.10 8.77 -14.94
CA LEU A 175 -6.80 9.48 -16.18
C LEU A 175 -7.97 9.43 -17.17
N ASN A 176 -8.59 8.27 -17.33
CA ASN A 176 -9.77 8.08 -18.19
C ASN A 176 -10.96 8.92 -17.69
N SER A 177 -11.19 8.98 -16.37
CA SER A 177 -12.20 9.84 -15.75
C SER A 177 -11.93 11.33 -16.01
N HIS A 178 -10.68 11.77 -15.90
CA HIS A 178 -10.29 13.13 -16.24
C HIS A 178 -10.48 13.44 -17.72
N LEU A 179 -10.10 12.53 -18.62
CA LEU A 179 -10.25 12.71 -20.07
C LEU A 179 -11.72 12.70 -20.51
N ALA A 180 -12.57 11.89 -19.87
CA ALA A 180 -14.02 11.90 -20.13
C ALA A 180 -14.67 13.25 -19.80
N ASN A 181 -14.08 14.02 -18.88
CA ASN A 181 -14.53 15.37 -18.52
C ASN A 181 -13.89 16.49 -19.36
N VAL A 182 -13.02 16.18 -20.31
CA VAL A 182 -12.42 17.18 -21.22
C VAL A 182 -13.30 17.35 -22.47
N THR A 183 -14.02 18.47 -22.53
CA THR A 183 -14.69 18.91 -23.76
C THR A 183 -13.64 19.37 -24.78
N LEU A 184 -13.33 18.52 -25.76
CA LEU A 184 -12.39 18.88 -26.82
C LEU A 184 -12.93 20.04 -27.69
N PRO A 185 -12.09 21.02 -28.05
CA PRO A 185 -12.51 22.11 -28.94
C PRO A 185 -12.84 21.58 -30.34
N SER A 186 -13.95 22.08 -30.90
CA SER A 186 -14.38 21.71 -32.25
C SER A 186 -13.31 22.06 -33.28
N VAL A 187 -12.83 21.06 -34.01
CA VAL A 187 -11.87 21.25 -35.11
C VAL A 187 -12.53 22.08 -36.23
N PRO A 188 -11.84 23.12 -36.76
CA PRO A 188 -12.42 23.95 -37.80
C PRO A 188 -12.64 23.15 -39.09
N SER A 189 -13.89 23.04 -39.52
CA SER A 189 -14.31 22.47 -40.82
C SER A 189 -13.97 23.42 -41.96
N THR A 190 -12.69 23.69 -42.18
CA THR A 190 -12.24 24.38 -43.39
C THR A 190 -11.75 23.34 -44.38
N LYS A 191 -12.41 23.26 -45.55
CA LYS A 191 -11.97 22.39 -46.64
C LYS A 191 -10.57 22.81 -47.06
N LEU A 192 -9.62 21.87 -47.00
CA LEU A 192 -8.27 22.07 -47.49
C LEU A 192 -8.31 22.53 -48.96
N PRO A 193 -7.45 23.48 -49.37
CA PRO A 193 -7.45 23.96 -50.75
C PRO A 193 -7.10 22.83 -51.72
N SER A 194 -7.95 22.62 -52.73
CA SER A 194 -7.73 21.64 -53.79
C SER A 194 -6.47 21.98 -54.57
N ARG A 195 -5.53 21.03 -54.62
CA ARG A 195 -4.29 21.13 -55.40
C ARG A 195 -4.62 21.28 -56.89
N PRO A 196 -3.98 22.21 -57.63
CA PRO A 196 -4.31 22.43 -59.04
C PRO A 196 -4.01 21.18 -59.87
N GLU A 197 -4.98 20.77 -60.69
CA GLU A 197 -4.86 19.64 -61.61
C GLU A 197 -3.77 19.92 -62.65
N LEU A 198 -2.62 19.25 -62.52
CA LEU A 198 -1.65 19.19 -63.60
C LEU A 198 -2.20 18.29 -64.71
N LYS A 199 -2.31 18.87 -65.90
CA LYS A 199 -2.70 18.21 -67.16
C LYS A 199 -2.05 16.84 -67.30
N ARG A 200 -2.90 15.82 -67.41
CA ARG A 200 -2.54 14.44 -67.78
C ARG A 200 -1.72 14.47 -69.08
N ARG A 201 -0.44 14.12 -68.98
CA ARG A 201 0.34 13.62 -70.12
C ARG A 201 0.46 12.12 -69.96
N THR A 202 -0.03 11.43 -71.00
CA THR A 202 0.05 10.00 -71.20
C THR A 202 1.50 9.55 -71.37
N ALA A 203 1.82 8.39 -70.78
CA ALA A 203 2.65 7.30 -71.31
C ALA A 203 3.63 6.68 -70.29
N SER A 204 3.42 5.38 -70.08
CA SER A 204 4.43 4.32 -69.90
C SER A 204 5.30 4.28 -68.64
N SER A 205 5.03 3.25 -67.83
CA SER A 205 5.95 2.14 -67.53
C SER A 205 6.00 1.77 -66.03
N ARG A 206 5.88 0.47 -65.81
CA ARG A 206 6.05 -0.25 -64.55
C ARG A 206 7.39 0.10 -63.89
N LYS A 207 7.38 0.44 -62.60
CA LYS A 207 8.35 -0.15 -61.65
C LYS A 207 7.72 -0.27 -60.26
N ARG A 208 7.69 -1.52 -59.81
CA ARG A 208 7.20 -2.03 -58.53
C ARG A 208 8.39 -2.06 -57.58
N VAL A 209 8.20 -1.52 -56.37
CA VAL A 209 8.85 -1.88 -55.09
C VAL A 209 10.36 -2.17 -55.15
N GLU A 210 11.16 -1.17 -54.77
CA GLU A 210 12.59 -1.28 -54.38
C GLU A 210 12.91 -0.04 -53.53
N GLU A 211 12.35 0.06 -52.31
CA GLU A 211 12.78 1.06 -51.31
C GLU A 211 12.88 0.49 -49.88
N ASP A 212 12.40 -0.74 -49.62
CA ASP A 212 12.46 -1.38 -48.29
C ASP A 212 13.78 -2.13 -48.00
N ASP A 213 14.64 -2.38 -49.00
CA ASP A 213 15.88 -3.16 -48.82
C ASP A 213 17.09 -2.29 -48.39
N ASP A 214 17.10 -1.01 -48.81
CA ASP A 214 18.21 -0.10 -48.51
C ASP A 214 18.24 0.33 -47.03
N GLY A 215 17.07 0.47 -46.40
CA GLY A 215 16.95 0.84 -44.99
C GLY A 215 17.42 -0.28 -44.04
N MET A 216 17.25 -1.54 -44.45
CA MET A 216 17.59 -2.70 -43.62
C MET A 216 19.08 -3.05 -43.72
N GLN A 217 19.73 -2.76 -44.86
CA GLN A 217 21.18 -2.91 -45.03
C GLN A 217 21.98 -1.85 -44.24
N MET A 218 21.45 -0.63 -44.10
CA MET A 218 22.10 0.42 -43.30
C MET A 218 22.17 0.08 -41.80
N LEU A 219 21.17 -0.65 -41.28
CA LEU A 219 21.16 -1.09 -39.88
C LEU A 219 22.12 -2.26 -39.62
N ALA A 220 22.29 -3.16 -40.60
CA ALA A 220 23.20 -4.31 -40.47
C ALA A 220 24.68 -3.91 -40.44
N ALA A 221 25.06 -2.83 -41.15
CA ALA A 221 26.44 -2.36 -41.22
C ALA A 221 26.95 -1.66 -39.95
N TRP A 222 26.06 -1.32 -39.00
CA TRP A 222 26.44 -0.67 -37.73
C TRP A 222 26.60 -1.67 -36.57
N ALA A 223 26.24 -2.94 -36.80
CA ALA A 223 26.27 -4.01 -35.80
C ALA A 223 27.53 -4.91 -35.89
N THR A 224 28.50 -4.55 -36.71
CA THR A 224 29.84 -5.20 -36.80
C THR A 224 30.94 -4.18 -36.55
#